data_AF-A0A9X4I3A9-F1
#
_entry.id   AF-A0A9X4I3A9-F1
#
_cell.length_a   1.000
_cell.length_b   1.000
_cell.length_c   1.000
_cell.angle_alpha   90.00
_cell.angle_beta   90.00
_cell.angle_gamma   90.00
#
_symmetry.space_group_name_H-M   'P 1'
#
loop_
_entity.id
_entity.type
_entity.pdbx_description
1 polymer ?
#
loop_
_entity_poly.entity_id
_entity_poly.type
_entity_poly.pdbx_seq_one_letter_code
_entity_poly.pdbx_strand_id
1 'polypeptide(L)'
;MPKYSKIEPYDWLLGQCYDRIVAYLAGTTTNAVQIRRANKGIPPYADDKTISKPYDPLLGTMSDVALAKIFCVTAYEIGRRRRLLKVDIYEPRQGQKLEDFDHLLPTTSNAEIARRAGCSRQAVAQRRKRLIV
;
A
#
# COMPACT_ATOMS: atom_id res chain seq x y z
N MET A 1 -13.04 -0.93 -21.26
CA MET A 1 -12.73 -1.84 -20.13
C MET A 1 -11.26 -1.68 -19.76
N PRO A 2 -10.87 -1.71 -18.48
CA PRO A 2 -9.45 -1.66 -18.11
C PRO A 2 -8.71 -2.83 -18.79
N LYS A 3 -7.56 -2.54 -19.42
CA LYS A 3 -6.78 -3.52 -20.19
C LYS A 3 -6.14 -4.63 -19.33
N TYR A 4 -6.15 -4.47 -18.00
CA TYR A 4 -5.46 -5.37 -17.07
C TYR A 4 -6.34 -5.67 -15.85
N SER A 5 -6.19 -6.88 -15.29
CA SER A 5 -6.91 -7.28 -14.08
C SER A 5 -6.29 -6.62 -12.86
N LYS A 6 -7.11 -6.11 -11.93
CA LYS A 6 -6.61 -5.56 -10.65
C LYS A 6 -5.78 -6.57 -9.83
N ILE A 7 -6.02 -7.87 -10.04
CA ILE A 7 -5.34 -8.95 -9.30
C ILE A 7 -4.01 -9.32 -9.94
N GLU A 8 -3.81 -9.04 -11.23
CA GLU A 8 -2.63 -9.44 -12.01
C GLU A 8 -1.29 -9.00 -11.39
N PRO A 9 -1.13 -7.78 -10.83
CA PRO A 9 0.09 -7.39 -10.12
C PRO A 9 0.41 -8.23 -8.88
N TYR A 10 -0.56 -9.00 -8.39
CA TYR A 10 -0.47 -9.81 -7.17
C TYR A 10 -0.56 -11.31 -7.45
N ASP A 11 -0.40 -11.74 -8.70
CA ASP A 11 -0.44 -13.16 -9.07
C ASP A 11 0.59 -14.01 -8.30
N TRP A 12 1.73 -13.42 -7.98
CA TRP A 12 2.80 -14.05 -7.21
C TRP A 12 2.40 -14.37 -5.75
N LEU A 13 1.29 -13.80 -5.23
CA LEU A 13 0.74 -14.13 -3.92
C LEU A 13 -0.28 -15.26 -3.94
N LEU A 14 -0.79 -15.65 -5.12
CA LEU A 14 -1.80 -16.70 -5.22
C LEU A 14 -1.22 -18.03 -4.73
N GLY A 15 -1.89 -18.66 -3.77
CA GLY A 15 -1.42 -19.90 -3.14
C GLY A 15 -0.28 -19.72 -2.13
N GLN A 16 0.31 -18.53 -2.01
CA GLN A 16 1.35 -18.21 -1.02
C GLN A 16 0.78 -17.63 0.28
N CYS A 17 -0.43 -17.09 0.24
CA CYS A 17 -1.17 -16.62 1.41
C CYS A 17 -2.68 -16.75 1.18
N TYR A 18 -3.48 -16.47 2.21
CA TYR A 18 -4.93 -16.45 2.09
C TYR A 18 -5.42 -15.48 1.00
N ASP A 19 -6.38 -15.92 0.18
CA ASP A 19 -6.97 -15.12 -0.92
C ASP A 19 -7.51 -13.74 -0.45
N ARG A 20 -7.94 -13.64 0.82
CA ARG A 20 -8.39 -12.37 1.42
C ARG A 20 -7.29 -11.29 1.48
N ILE A 21 -6.03 -11.70 1.62
CA ILE A 21 -4.87 -10.79 1.67
C ILE A 21 -4.64 -10.21 0.27
N VAL A 22 -4.64 -11.07 -0.75
CA VAL A 22 -4.53 -10.65 -2.15
C VAL A 22 -5.68 -9.72 -2.52
N ALA A 23 -6.90 -10.03 -2.08
CA ALA A 23 -8.07 -9.20 -2.32
C ALA A 23 -7.93 -7.80 -1.70
N TYR A 24 -7.42 -7.73 -0.46
CA TYR A 24 -7.14 -6.47 0.22
C TYR A 24 -6.10 -5.64 -0.54
N LEU A 25 -4.97 -6.25 -0.92
CA LEU A 25 -3.88 -5.57 -1.65
C LEU A 25 -4.33 -5.09 -3.04
N ALA A 26 -5.09 -5.92 -3.76
CA ALA A 26 -5.61 -5.60 -5.10
C ALA A 26 -6.83 -4.67 -5.11
N GLY A 27 -7.41 -4.35 -3.94
CA GLY A 27 -8.63 -3.56 -3.84
C GLY A 27 -9.83 -4.22 -4.56
N THR A 28 -10.04 -5.52 -4.33
CA THR A 28 -11.09 -6.33 -4.96
C THR A 28 -11.73 -7.31 -3.98
N THR A 29 -12.61 -8.20 -4.47
CA THR A 29 -13.29 -9.21 -3.66
C THR A 29 -12.51 -10.53 -3.57
N THR A 30 -12.62 -11.23 -2.45
CA THR A 30 -12.01 -12.57 -2.26
C THR A 30 -12.47 -13.57 -3.31
N ASN A 31 -13.74 -13.52 -3.72
CA ASN A 31 -14.28 -14.41 -4.76
C ASN A 31 -13.59 -14.20 -6.12
N ALA A 32 -13.29 -12.95 -6.49
CA ALA A 32 -12.55 -12.67 -7.72
C ALA A 32 -11.14 -13.26 -7.70
N VAL A 33 -10.47 -13.23 -6.54
CA VAL A 33 -9.15 -13.86 -6.33
C VAL A 33 -9.26 -15.39 -6.40
N GLN A 34 -10.25 -15.99 -5.74
CA GLN A 34 -10.49 -17.44 -5.76
C GLN A 34 -10.70 -17.95 -7.19
N ILE A 35 -11.55 -17.29 -7.97
CA ILE A 35 -11.77 -17.62 -9.39
C ILE A 35 -10.47 -17.50 -10.18
N ARG A 36 -9.71 -16.42 -9.99
CA ARG A 36 -8.43 -16.24 -10.70
C ARG A 36 -7.40 -17.30 -10.31
N ARG A 37 -7.29 -17.65 -9.02
CA ARG A 37 -6.43 -18.71 -8.50
C ARG A 37 -6.81 -20.07 -9.12
N ALA A 38 -8.10 -20.40 -9.13
CA ALA A 38 -8.62 -21.63 -9.72
C ALA A 38 -8.37 -21.70 -11.23
N ASN A 39 -8.59 -20.61 -11.97
CA ASN A 39 -8.32 -20.53 -13.41
C ASN A 39 -6.83 -20.70 -13.75
N LYS A 40 -5.94 -20.37 -12.82
CA LYS A 40 -4.49 -20.60 -12.94
C LYS A 40 -4.04 -21.99 -12.45
N GLY A 41 -4.97 -22.84 -11.98
CA GLY A 41 -4.66 -24.16 -11.45
C GLY A 41 -3.88 -24.14 -10.14
N ILE A 42 -3.88 -23.01 -9.41
CA ILE A 42 -3.12 -22.86 -8.17
C ILE A 42 -3.98 -23.36 -6.99
N PRO A 43 -3.48 -24.28 -6.14
CA PRO A 43 -4.22 -24.74 -4.97
C PRO A 43 -4.41 -23.62 -3.93
N PRO A 44 -5.44 -23.70 -3.06
CA PRO A 44 -5.57 -22.76 -1.95
C PRO A 44 -4.35 -22.82 -1.04
N TYR A 45 -4.01 -21.69 -0.41
CA TYR A 45 -2.96 -21.65 0.60
C TYR A 45 -3.26 -22.63 1.75
N ALA A 46 -2.32 -23.52 2.03
CA ALA A 46 -2.28 -24.37 3.22
C ALA A 46 -1.32 -23.74 4.24
N ASP A 47 -1.72 -23.70 5.51
CA ASP A 47 -0.97 -23.00 6.57
C ASP A 47 0.29 -23.79 7.00
N ASP A 48 1.25 -23.93 6.10
CA ASP A 48 2.60 -24.37 6.45
C ASP A 48 3.43 -23.14 6.85
N LYS A 49 3.33 -22.82 8.15
CA LYS A 49 3.98 -21.66 8.80
C LYS A 49 5.51 -21.65 8.67
N THR A 50 6.10 -22.74 8.20
CA THR A 50 7.53 -23.03 8.32
C THR A 50 8.36 -22.47 7.17
N ILE A 51 7.77 -22.24 5.97
CA ILE A 51 8.56 -21.95 4.75
C ILE A 51 8.20 -20.61 4.08
N SER A 52 6.91 -20.25 3.97
CA SER A 52 6.55 -19.09 3.14
C SER A 52 6.44 -17.79 3.96
N LYS A 53 7.24 -16.78 3.59
CA LYS A 53 7.10 -15.39 4.04
C LYS A 53 6.55 -14.55 2.89
N PRO A 54 5.23 -14.63 2.60
CA PRO A 54 4.62 -13.98 1.43
C PRO A 54 4.70 -12.45 1.47
N TYR A 55 4.99 -11.87 2.64
CA TYR A 55 5.16 -10.42 2.81
C TYR A 55 6.56 -9.91 2.44
N ASP A 56 7.55 -10.79 2.18
CA ASP A 56 8.93 -10.37 1.89
C ASP A 56 9.02 -9.34 0.74
N PRO A 57 8.31 -9.51 -0.40
CA PRO A 57 8.35 -8.53 -1.49
C PRO A 57 7.65 -7.20 -1.17
N LEU A 58 6.89 -7.13 -0.08
CA LEU A 58 6.17 -5.92 0.35
C LEU A 58 6.93 -5.13 1.43
N LEU A 59 8.04 -5.66 1.95
CA LEU A 59 8.88 -4.96 2.91
C LEU A 59 9.36 -3.64 2.30
N GLY A 60 9.29 -2.55 3.07
CA GLY A 60 9.68 -1.22 2.61
C GLY A 60 8.67 -0.53 1.68
N THR A 61 7.64 -1.23 1.16
CA THR A 61 6.56 -0.62 0.35
C THR A 61 5.44 -0.02 1.18
N MET A 62 5.30 -0.49 2.43
CA MET A 62 4.36 0.01 3.43
C MET A 62 4.93 -0.24 4.83
N SER A 63 4.32 0.35 5.86
CA SER A 63 4.85 0.25 7.22
C SER A 63 4.82 -1.19 7.78
N ASP A 64 5.81 -1.52 8.62
CA ASP A 64 5.90 -2.83 9.29
C ASP A 64 4.61 -3.16 10.07
N VAL A 65 3.96 -2.15 10.64
CA VAL A 65 2.67 -2.27 11.37
C VAL A 65 1.51 -2.59 10.41
N ALA A 66 1.50 -2.01 9.21
CA ALA A 66 0.47 -2.32 8.22
C ALA A 66 0.62 -3.76 7.72
N LEU A 67 1.83 -4.19 7.38
CA LEU A 67 2.11 -5.57 6.98
C LEU A 67 1.74 -6.57 8.08
N ALA A 68 2.10 -6.27 9.33
CA ALA A 68 1.76 -7.09 10.48
C ALA A 68 0.24 -7.34 10.59
N LYS A 69 -0.57 -6.29 10.39
CA LYS A 69 -2.04 -6.41 10.41
C LYS A 69 -2.58 -7.22 9.24
N ILE A 70 -2.04 -7.03 8.04
CA ILE A 70 -2.50 -7.72 6.83
C ILE A 70 -2.19 -9.23 6.91
N PHE A 71 -0.98 -9.58 7.32
CA PHE A 71 -0.50 -10.96 7.36
C PHE A 71 -0.72 -11.64 8.71
N CYS A 72 -1.35 -10.96 9.67
CA CYS A 72 -1.60 -11.46 11.03
C CYS A 72 -0.33 -11.94 11.75
N VAL A 73 0.78 -11.24 11.55
CA VAL A 73 2.07 -11.49 12.20
C VAL A 73 2.45 -10.32 13.09
N THR A 74 3.49 -10.47 13.92
CA THR A 74 3.94 -9.38 14.78
C THR A 74 4.74 -8.34 13.98
N ALA A 75 4.60 -7.06 14.34
CA ALA A 75 5.44 -5.99 13.75
C ALA A 75 6.93 -6.21 14.04
N TYR A 76 7.26 -6.86 15.17
CA TYR A 76 8.62 -7.28 15.49
C TYR A 76 9.16 -8.29 14.49
N GLU A 77 8.38 -9.31 14.12
CA GLU A 77 8.78 -10.32 13.12
C GLU A 77 9.05 -9.67 11.75
N ILE A 78 8.13 -8.80 11.30
CA ILE A 78 8.30 -8.04 10.05
C ILE A 78 9.55 -7.17 10.12
N GLY A 79 9.73 -6.39 11.18
CA GLY A 79 10.90 -5.52 11.34
C GLY A 79 12.22 -6.30 11.44
N ARG A 80 12.22 -7.47 12.09
CA ARG A 80 13.37 -8.38 12.13
C ARG A 80 13.68 -8.93 10.74
N ARG A 81 12.67 -9.37 9.99
CA ARG A 81 12.82 -9.88 8.62
C ARG A 81 13.32 -8.80 7.66
N ARG A 82 12.76 -7.59 7.75
CA ARG A 82 13.19 -6.41 7.00
C ARG A 82 14.67 -6.10 7.22
N ARG A 83 15.13 -6.07 8.47
CA ARG A 83 16.55 -5.86 8.83
C ARG A 83 17.44 -6.99 8.31
N LEU A 84 17.00 -8.24 8.41
CA LEU A 84 17.74 -9.40 7.89
C LEU A 84 17.96 -9.30 6.38
N LEU A 85 16.94 -8.87 5.64
CA LEU A 85 16.98 -8.67 4.19
C LEU A 85 17.57 -7.31 3.78
N LYS A 86 18.04 -6.51 4.76
CA LYS A 86 18.60 -5.16 4.54
C LYS A 86 17.68 -4.25 3.71
N VAL A 87 16.38 -4.35 3.94
CA VAL A 87 15.37 -3.48 3.34
C VAL A 87 15.18 -2.26 4.22
N ASP A 88 15.17 -1.07 3.63
CA ASP A 88 14.95 0.17 4.38
C ASP A 88 13.53 0.24 4.95
N ILE A 89 13.35 1.08 5.97
CA ILE A 89 12.01 1.35 6.50
C ILE A 89 11.14 1.97 5.41
N TYR A 90 9.84 1.70 5.46
CA TYR A 90 8.90 2.46 4.66
C TYR A 90 8.87 3.90 5.17
N GLU A 91 9.46 4.80 4.38
CA GLU A 91 9.27 6.22 4.53
C GLU A 91 8.05 6.60 3.68
N PRO A 92 6.91 7.00 4.27
CA PRO A 92 5.86 7.61 3.49
C PRO A 92 6.53 8.80 2.80
N ARG A 93 6.45 8.89 1.46
CA ARG A 93 6.93 10.07 0.73
C ARG A 93 6.46 11.26 1.52
N GLN A 94 7.40 12.00 2.13
CA GLN A 94 7.07 13.30 2.66
C GLN A 94 6.50 14.01 1.44
N GLY A 95 5.20 14.29 1.49
CA GLY A 95 4.59 15.09 0.45
C GLY A 95 5.48 16.32 0.29
N GLN A 96 5.72 16.73 -0.97
CA GLN A 96 6.43 17.98 -1.23
C GLN A 96 5.91 19.03 -0.24
N LYS A 97 6.82 19.80 0.37
CA LYS A 97 6.41 20.70 1.44
C LYS A 97 5.30 21.55 0.88
N LEU A 98 4.24 21.78 1.67
CA LEU A 98 3.12 22.57 1.17
C LEU A 98 3.57 23.97 0.68
N GLU A 99 4.69 24.46 1.22
CA GLU A 99 5.52 25.58 0.77
C GLU A 99 5.82 25.57 -0.73
N ASP A 100 6.19 24.41 -1.27
CA ASP A 100 6.56 24.24 -2.67
C ASP A 100 5.36 24.51 -3.59
N PHE A 101 4.14 24.47 -3.07
CA PHE A 101 2.90 24.71 -3.82
C PHE A 101 2.30 26.10 -3.59
N ASP A 102 2.97 27.00 -2.87
CA ASP A 102 2.43 28.33 -2.55
C ASP A 102 2.09 29.13 -3.82
N HIS A 103 2.92 29.00 -4.86
CA HIS A 103 2.70 29.62 -6.17
C HIS A 103 1.44 29.13 -6.90
N LEU A 104 0.91 27.95 -6.54
CA LEU A 104 -0.32 27.38 -7.10
C LEU A 104 -1.56 27.75 -6.28
N LEU A 105 -1.40 28.30 -5.07
CA LEU A 105 -2.52 28.68 -4.22
C LEU A 105 -3.45 29.72 -4.86
N PRO A 106 -3.03 30.67 -5.72
CA PRO A 106 -3.96 31.60 -6.35
C PRO A 106 -4.85 30.95 -7.42
N THR A 107 -4.35 29.92 -8.11
CA THR A 107 -4.96 29.38 -9.34
C THR A 107 -5.58 28.00 -9.18
N THR A 108 -5.10 27.22 -8.21
CA THR A 108 -5.42 25.79 -8.07
C THR A 108 -6.30 25.54 -6.85
N SER A 109 -7.20 24.55 -6.91
CA SER A 109 -8.06 24.21 -5.77
C SER A 109 -7.27 23.57 -4.61
N ASN A 110 -7.76 23.75 -3.37
CA ASN A 110 -7.17 23.11 -2.20
C ASN A 110 -7.15 21.58 -2.29
N ALA A 111 -8.11 20.99 -3.00
CA ALA A 111 -8.20 19.54 -3.19
C ALA A 111 -7.10 19.00 -4.10
N GLU A 112 -6.79 19.75 -5.16
CA GLU A 112 -5.75 19.35 -6.11
C GLU A 112 -4.35 19.56 -5.51
N ILE A 113 -4.13 20.67 -4.80
CA ILE A 113 -2.86 20.89 -4.07
C ILE A 113 -2.68 19.85 -2.97
N ALA A 114 -3.72 19.52 -2.20
CA ALA A 114 -3.66 18.50 -1.16
C ALA A 114 -3.25 17.12 -1.72
N ARG A 115 -3.78 16.77 -2.90
CA ARG A 115 -3.45 15.53 -3.59
C ARG A 115 -1.98 15.51 -4.04
N ARG A 116 -1.47 16.61 -4.61
CA ARG A 116 -0.08 16.72 -5.08
C ARG A 116 0.93 16.81 -3.93
N ALA A 117 0.58 17.56 -2.89
CA ALA A 117 1.37 17.76 -1.69
C ALA A 117 1.26 16.63 -0.67
N GLY A 118 0.45 15.60 -0.93
CA GLY A 118 0.26 14.48 0.00
C GLY A 118 -0.26 14.90 1.38
N CYS A 119 -1.02 16.00 1.47
CA CYS A 119 -1.50 16.56 2.74
C CYS A 119 -3.04 16.64 2.79
N SER A 120 -3.60 17.09 3.92
CA SER A 120 -5.05 17.27 4.04
C SER A 120 -5.51 18.56 3.34
N ARG A 121 -6.76 18.58 2.85
CA ARG A 121 -7.40 19.80 2.30
C ARG A 121 -7.42 20.95 3.29
N GLN A 122 -7.57 20.65 4.59
CA GLN A 122 -7.56 21.63 5.66
C GLN A 122 -6.18 22.26 5.85
N ALA A 123 -5.09 21.49 5.72
CA ALA A 123 -3.73 22.03 5.77
C ALA A 123 -3.50 23.08 4.67
N VAL A 124 -3.95 22.80 3.43
CA VAL A 124 -3.90 23.76 2.32
C VAL A 124 -4.75 25.01 2.59
N ALA A 125 -5.95 24.83 3.13
CA ALA A 125 -6.83 25.95 3.47
C ALA A 125 -6.22 26.87 4.54
N GLN A 126 -5.57 26.29 5.57
CA GLN A 126 -4.86 27.06 6.59
C GLN A 126 -3.65 27.80 6.03
N ARG A 127 -2.87 27.16 5.16
CA ARG A 127 -1.73 27.76 4.46
C ARG A 127 -2.17 28.97 3.62
N ARG A 128 -3.24 28.82 2.83
CA ARG A 128 -3.81 29.89 2.02
C ARG A 128 -4.23 31.09 2.87
N LYS A 129 -4.85 30.87 4.03
CA LYS A 129 -5.21 31.94 4.96
C LYS A 129 -4.00 32.69 5.52
N ARG A 130 -2.88 32.00 5.76
CA ARG A 130 -1.65 32.63 6.31
C ARG A 130 -0.91 33.51 5.31
N LEU A 131 -1.07 33.26 4.01
CA LEU A 131 -0.36 33.98 2.94
C LEU A 131 -1.19 35.12 2.31
N ILE A 132 -2.47 35.23 2.66
CA ILE A 132 -3.38 36.30 2.19
C ILE A 132 -3.57 37.39 3.27
N VAL A 133 -2.96 37.23 4.45
CA VAL A 133 -2.78 38.28 5.46
C VAL A 133 -1.44 38.95 5.24
#